data_AF-A0A5R1NTS6-F1
#
_entry.id   AF-A0A5R1NTS6-F1
#
_cell.length_a   1.000
_cell.length_b   1.000
_cell.length_c   1.000
_cell.angle_alpha   90.00
_cell.angle_beta   90.00
_cell.angle_gamma   90.00
#
_symmetry.space_group_name_H-M   'P 1'
#
loop_
_entity.id
_entity.type
_entity.pdbx_description
1 polymer ?
#
loop_
_entity_poly.entity_id
_entity_poly.type
_entity_poly.pdbx_seq_one_letter_code
_entity_poly.pdbx_strand_id
1 'polypeptide(L)'
;MIHTALIPWLDPTHIIESAGPWALLVVCAIVFAETGLLVGFLLPGDTLLVITGLLAFPAAGVIRIDIWWVALAIGFAAFLGGEVGYLIGHKFGPRVFERKESGLFSIKNVDRTNAFFVRFGGVAVIVARFVPIVRTFAPVAAGVGHMDYRKYTLYNLIGALLWGAGLTFGGYFLGYIPPVAEFVTKYIDLILLGAVVVTLIPTVYHYVLSVVKARRLRGQPTSETGSHLLDPETFKTNHNGRHEG
;
A
#
# COMPACT_ATOMS: atom_id res chain seq x y z
N MET A 1 -25.92 -20.13 20.97
CA MET A 1 -25.11 -20.64 19.84
C MET A 1 -25.92 -20.43 18.58
N ILE A 2 -25.55 -19.46 17.75
CA ILE A 2 -26.22 -19.21 16.46
C ILE A 2 -25.18 -19.50 15.39
N HIS A 3 -25.35 -20.62 14.70
CA HIS A 3 -24.58 -20.98 13.50
C HIS A 3 -25.03 -20.08 12.35
N THR A 4 -24.23 -19.05 12.05
CA THR A 4 -24.28 -18.30 10.79
C THR A 4 -23.14 -18.71 9.88
N ALA A 5 -23.03 -20.01 9.59
CA ALA A 5 -22.14 -20.52 8.55
C ALA A 5 -23.01 -21.10 7.42
N LEU A 6 -23.12 -20.37 6.31
CA LEU A 6 -23.84 -20.83 5.11
C LEU A 6 -23.01 -21.82 4.27
N ILE A 7 -21.72 -22.03 4.59
CA ILE A 7 -20.81 -22.93 3.86
C ILE A 7 -19.78 -23.54 4.84
N PRO A 8 -19.85 -24.84 5.17
CA PRO A 8 -18.95 -25.49 6.15
C PRO A 8 -17.46 -25.44 5.81
N TRP A 9 -17.14 -25.33 4.52
CA TRP A 9 -15.77 -25.29 3.99
C TRP A 9 -15.16 -23.88 4.00
N LEU A 10 -15.98 -22.86 4.29
CA LEU A 10 -15.59 -21.46 4.37
C LEU A 10 -15.60 -20.94 5.81
N ASP A 11 -15.73 -21.85 6.79
CA ASP A 11 -15.55 -21.51 8.20
C ASP A 11 -14.07 -21.18 8.43
N PRO A 12 -13.73 -19.94 8.84
CA PRO A 12 -12.34 -19.55 8.98
C PRO A 12 -11.66 -20.31 10.10
N THR A 13 -12.37 -20.75 11.13
CA THR A 13 -11.86 -21.70 12.14
C THR A 13 -11.42 -23.02 11.50
N HIS A 14 -12.19 -23.56 10.56
CA HIS A 14 -11.85 -24.80 9.86
C HIS A 14 -10.70 -24.61 8.85
N ILE A 15 -10.60 -23.43 8.21
CA ILE A 15 -9.45 -23.07 7.37
C ILE A 15 -8.21 -22.89 8.25
N ILE A 16 -8.33 -22.25 9.40
CA ILE A 16 -7.23 -21.97 10.33
C ILE A 16 -6.73 -23.27 11.00
N GLU A 17 -7.64 -24.17 11.40
CA GLU A 17 -7.32 -25.50 11.97
C GLU A 17 -6.76 -26.47 10.90
N SER A 18 -7.30 -26.47 9.69
CA SER A 18 -6.80 -27.32 8.60
C SER A 18 -5.53 -26.77 7.93
N ALA A 19 -5.30 -25.45 7.97
CA ALA A 19 -4.12 -24.85 7.38
C ALA A 19 -2.88 -25.00 8.26
N GLY A 20 -2.97 -24.93 9.60
CA GLY A 20 -1.79 -25.09 10.47
C GLY A 20 -0.58 -24.26 9.97
N PRO A 21 0.55 -24.87 9.57
CA PRO A 21 1.70 -24.16 8.96
C PRO A 21 1.38 -23.37 7.67
N TRP A 22 0.38 -23.80 6.89
CA TRP A 22 -0.05 -23.14 5.65
C TRP A 22 -0.75 -21.81 5.90
N ALA A 23 -1.35 -21.60 7.07
CA ALA A 23 -1.96 -20.31 7.42
C ALA A 23 -0.90 -19.20 7.42
N LEU A 24 0.29 -19.50 7.97
CA LEU A 24 1.42 -18.58 7.95
C LEU A 24 1.87 -18.27 6.52
N LEU A 25 1.89 -19.27 5.63
CA LEU A 25 2.23 -19.05 4.21
C LEU A 25 1.21 -18.16 3.50
N VAL A 26 -0.08 -18.33 3.77
CA VAL A 26 -1.14 -17.47 3.22
C VAL A 26 -0.98 -16.03 3.72
N VAL A 27 -0.73 -15.84 5.03
CA VAL A 27 -0.46 -14.52 5.61
C VAL A 27 0.78 -13.89 4.96
N CYS A 28 1.86 -14.64 4.81
CA CYS A 28 3.08 -14.17 4.13
C CYS A 28 2.80 -13.78 2.67
N ALA A 29 2.02 -14.57 1.94
CA ALA A 29 1.64 -14.27 0.56
C ALA A 29 0.79 -12.99 0.45
N ILE A 30 -0.15 -12.79 1.38
CA ILE A 30 -0.96 -11.56 1.46
C ILE A 30 -0.08 -10.35 1.75
N VAL A 31 0.79 -10.43 2.76
CA VAL A 31 1.71 -9.34 3.13
C VAL A 31 2.68 -9.02 1.99
N PHE A 32 3.21 -10.04 1.32
CA PHE A 32 4.04 -9.89 0.12
C PHE A 32 3.28 -9.18 -1.01
N ALA A 33 2.04 -9.61 -1.29
CA ALA A 33 1.20 -9.01 -2.31
C ALA A 33 0.85 -7.55 -1.98
N GLU A 34 0.50 -7.27 -0.73
CA GLU A 34 0.17 -5.92 -0.27
C GLU A 34 1.36 -4.97 -0.40
N THR A 35 2.55 -5.42 0.00
CA THR A 35 3.78 -4.62 -0.04
C THR A 35 4.36 -4.49 -1.45
N GLY A 36 4.18 -5.48 -2.32
CA GLY A 36 4.83 -5.52 -3.64
C GLY A 36 4.00 -5.10 -4.84
N LEU A 37 2.68 -5.28 -4.83
CA LEU A 37 1.86 -5.14 -6.06
C LEU A 37 1.24 -3.75 -6.27
N LEU A 38 1.54 -2.72 -5.46
CA LEU A 38 0.84 -1.41 -5.48
C LEU A 38 -0.68 -1.49 -5.20
N VAL A 39 -1.26 -2.70 -5.15
CA VAL A 39 -2.66 -2.98 -4.79
C VAL A 39 -2.84 -3.06 -3.27
N GLY A 40 -1.80 -2.72 -2.49
CA GLY A 40 -1.80 -2.85 -1.04
C GLY A 40 -2.88 -2.08 -0.30
N PHE A 41 -3.51 -1.08 -0.93
CA PHE A 41 -4.67 -0.43 -0.34
C PHE A 41 -5.90 -1.35 -0.23
N LEU A 42 -5.98 -2.50 -0.93
CA LEU A 42 -7.16 -3.37 -0.87
C LEU A 42 -7.13 -4.41 0.26
N LEU A 43 -5.95 -4.75 0.81
CA LEU A 43 -5.81 -5.89 1.71
C LEU A 43 -5.58 -5.43 3.16
N PRO A 44 -6.32 -5.95 4.15
CA PRO A 44 -6.18 -5.57 5.56
C PRO A 44 -5.01 -6.31 6.24
N GLY A 45 -3.78 -6.12 5.75
CA GLY A 45 -2.63 -6.86 6.28
C GLY A 45 -2.22 -6.46 7.69
N ASP A 46 -2.40 -5.19 8.11
CA ASP A 46 -2.12 -4.79 9.50
C ASP A 46 -2.94 -5.58 10.51
N THR A 47 -4.25 -5.68 10.26
CA THR A 47 -5.17 -6.45 11.09
C THR A 47 -4.79 -7.92 11.07
N LEU A 48 -4.42 -8.45 9.89
CA LEU A 48 -3.99 -9.84 9.74
C LEU A 48 -2.71 -10.14 10.55
N LEU A 49 -1.75 -9.22 10.58
CA LEU A 49 -0.50 -9.35 11.35
C LEU A 49 -0.76 -9.41 12.85
N VAL A 50 -1.60 -8.51 13.35
CA VAL A 50 -1.99 -8.47 14.77
C VAL A 50 -2.75 -9.74 15.15
N ILE A 51 -3.71 -10.18 14.33
CA ILE A 51 -4.45 -11.43 14.56
C ILE A 51 -3.50 -12.63 14.52
N THR A 52 -2.59 -12.69 13.55
CA THR A 52 -1.61 -13.80 13.43
C THR A 52 -0.72 -13.88 14.67
N GLY A 53 -0.27 -12.74 15.19
CA GLY A 53 0.46 -12.67 16.45
C GLY A 53 -0.35 -13.18 17.64
N LEU A 54 -1.62 -12.78 17.74
CA LEU A 54 -2.52 -13.24 18.80
C LEU A 54 -2.77 -14.76 18.72
N LEU A 55 -2.94 -15.31 17.51
CA LEU A 55 -3.15 -16.74 17.29
C LEU A 55 -1.90 -17.58 17.53
N ALA A 56 -0.72 -16.98 17.46
CA ALA A 56 0.55 -17.58 17.88
C ALA A 56 0.77 -17.56 19.39
N PHE A 57 -0.13 -16.93 20.17
CA PHE A 57 -0.09 -17.01 21.61
C PHE A 57 -0.40 -18.44 22.10
N PRO A 58 0.38 -19.02 23.03
CA PRO A 58 0.23 -20.42 23.43
C PRO A 58 -1.18 -20.81 23.92
N ALA A 59 -1.90 -19.88 24.55
CA ALA A 59 -3.26 -20.13 25.03
C ALA A 59 -4.31 -20.15 23.91
N ALA A 60 -4.03 -19.56 22.75
CA ALA A 60 -4.92 -19.62 21.58
C ALA A 60 -4.85 -20.99 20.90
N GLY A 61 -3.71 -21.70 20.98
CA GLY A 61 -3.56 -23.08 20.54
C GLY A 61 -3.56 -23.33 19.03
N VAL A 62 -3.65 -22.26 18.22
CA VAL A 62 -3.83 -22.34 16.76
C VAL A 62 -2.50 -22.42 16.01
N ILE A 63 -1.59 -21.45 16.22
CA ILE A 63 -0.26 -21.46 15.61
C ILE A 63 0.73 -22.01 16.63
N ARG A 64 1.20 -23.25 16.42
CA ARG A 64 2.16 -23.94 17.31
C ARG A 64 3.62 -23.64 16.98
N ILE A 65 3.88 -22.52 16.31
CA ILE A 65 5.22 -22.08 15.88
C ILE A 65 5.66 -20.96 16.80
N ASP A 66 6.92 -20.94 17.23
CA ASP A 66 7.43 -19.85 18.05
C ASP A 66 7.24 -18.50 17.35
N ILE A 67 6.80 -17.51 18.12
CA ILE A 67 6.52 -16.15 17.66
C ILE A 67 7.71 -15.52 16.90
N TRP A 68 8.94 -15.89 17.27
CA TRP A 68 10.15 -15.45 16.58
C TRP A 68 10.19 -15.88 15.12
N TRP A 69 9.84 -17.13 14.83
CA TRP A 69 9.80 -17.66 13.46
C TRP A 69 8.65 -17.05 12.66
N VAL A 70 7.50 -16.85 13.30
CA VAL A 70 6.34 -16.18 12.69
C VAL A 70 6.70 -14.75 12.29
N ALA A 71 7.27 -13.98 13.23
CA ALA A 71 7.70 -12.60 12.99
C ALA A 71 8.79 -12.50 11.92
N LEU A 72 9.75 -13.42 11.90
CA LEU A 72 10.79 -13.47 10.87
C LEU A 72 10.22 -13.81 9.48
N ALA A 73 9.33 -14.80 9.38
CA ALA A 73 8.71 -15.18 8.11
C ALA A 73 7.91 -14.02 7.52
N ILE A 74 7.09 -13.37 8.35
CA ILE A 74 6.31 -12.19 7.99
C ILE A 74 7.22 -11.02 7.56
N GLY A 75 8.24 -10.71 8.37
CA GLY A 75 9.17 -9.63 8.07
C GLY A 75 9.94 -9.88 6.77
N PHE A 76 10.31 -11.14 6.51
CA PHE A 76 10.96 -11.54 5.27
C PHE A 76 10.02 -11.43 4.06
N ALA A 77 8.76 -11.87 4.19
CA ALA A 77 7.75 -11.70 3.14
C ALA A 77 7.51 -10.21 2.81
N ALA A 78 7.42 -9.35 3.83
CA ALA A 78 7.27 -7.91 3.69
C ALA A 78 8.52 -7.25 3.07
N PHE A 79 9.70 -7.78 3.34
CA PHE A 79 10.95 -7.34 2.71
C PHE A 79 10.96 -7.68 1.22
N LEU A 80 10.68 -8.94 0.87
CA LEU A 80 10.61 -9.40 -0.52
C LEU A 80 9.57 -8.63 -1.34
N GLY A 81 8.41 -8.35 -0.77
CA GLY A 81 7.40 -7.52 -1.44
C GLY A 81 7.92 -6.11 -1.70
N GLY A 82 8.59 -5.49 -0.73
CA GLY A 82 9.25 -4.18 -0.92
C GLY A 82 10.30 -4.20 -2.04
N GLU A 83 11.15 -5.24 -2.10
CA GLU A 83 12.13 -5.41 -3.18
C GLU A 83 11.46 -5.51 -4.56
N VAL A 84 10.38 -6.29 -4.67
CA VAL A 84 9.59 -6.38 -5.91
C VAL A 84 8.99 -5.02 -6.28
N GLY A 85 8.44 -4.28 -5.32
CA GLY A 85 7.94 -2.93 -5.54
C GLY A 85 9.02 -1.98 -6.07
N TYR A 86 10.21 -1.99 -5.47
CA TYR A 86 11.35 -1.20 -5.94
C TYR A 86 11.75 -1.57 -7.37
N LEU A 87 11.88 -2.87 -7.67
CA LEU A 87 12.25 -3.34 -9.01
C LEU A 87 11.20 -2.98 -10.05
N ILE A 88 9.90 -3.03 -9.69
CA ILE A 88 8.82 -2.55 -10.56
C ILE A 88 9.00 -1.06 -10.84
N GLY A 89 9.21 -0.24 -9.81
CA GLY A 89 9.44 1.20 -9.96
C GLY A 89 10.69 1.52 -10.79
N HIS A 90 11.78 0.78 -10.57
CA HIS A 90 13.05 0.99 -11.26
C HIS A 90 13.00 0.60 -12.73
N LYS A 91 12.36 -0.53 -13.05
CA LYS A 91 12.30 -1.07 -14.43
C LYS A 91 11.18 -0.45 -15.26
N PHE A 92 10.01 -0.17 -14.66
CA PHE A 92 8.84 0.35 -15.37
C PHE A 92 8.66 1.86 -15.21
N GLY A 93 9.38 2.50 -14.29
CA GLY A 93 9.35 3.96 -14.09
C GLY A 93 9.54 4.74 -15.39
N PRO A 94 10.67 4.59 -16.12
CA PRO A 94 10.91 5.38 -17.33
C PRO A 94 9.82 5.22 -18.41
N ARG A 95 9.28 4.00 -18.59
CA ARG A 95 8.29 3.68 -19.64
C ARG A 95 6.86 4.14 -19.33
N VAL A 96 6.49 4.30 -18.06
CA VAL A 96 5.16 4.80 -17.65
C VAL A 96 5.11 6.33 -17.71
N PHE A 97 6.23 7.00 -17.42
CA PHE A 97 6.34 8.47 -17.44
C PHE A 97 6.36 9.04 -18.86
N GLU A 98 6.93 8.32 -19.83
CA GLU A 98 6.88 8.75 -21.23
C GLU A 98 5.48 8.66 -21.86
N ARG A 99 4.53 7.93 -21.25
CA ARG A 99 3.31 7.53 -21.98
C ARG A 99 1.97 8.09 -21.49
N LYS A 100 1.78 8.52 -20.23
CA LYS A 100 0.46 9.01 -19.78
C LYS A 100 0.50 10.03 -18.63
N GLU A 101 0.05 11.26 -18.91
CA GLU A 101 -0.29 12.30 -17.93
C GLU A 101 -1.54 12.01 -17.05
N SER A 102 -2.22 10.85 -17.18
CA SER A 102 -3.52 10.64 -16.53
C SER A 102 -3.51 9.60 -15.41
N GLY A 103 -3.49 10.09 -14.16
CA GLY A 103 -4.45 9.62 -13.15
C GLY A 103 -3.93 8.98 -11.86
N LEU A 104 -2.79 8.26 -11.88
CA LEU A 104 -2.24 7.58 -10.67
C LEU A 104 -0.76 7.93 -10.39
N PHE A 105 0.02 8.24 -11.43
CA PHE A 105 1.42 8.67 -11.36
C PHE A 105 1.55 10.08 -11.98
N SER A 106 0.87 11.08 -11.40
CA SER A 106 1.09 12.47 -11.80
C SER A 106 2.52 12.88 -11.43
N ILE A 107 3.19 13.62 -12.30
CA ILE A 107 4.52 14.23 -12.07
C ILE A 107 4.57 14.92 -10.69
N LYS A 108 3.47 15.53 -10.24
CA LYS A 108 3.35 16.14 -8.90
C LYS A 108 3.45 15.14 -7.74
N ASN A 109 2.91 13.92 -7.85
CA ASN A 109 3.06 12.90 -6.80
C ASN A 109 4.49 12.39 -6.74
N VAL A 110 5.16 12.37 -7.89
CA VAL A 110 6.52 11.86 -8.05
C VAL A 110 7.52 12.89 -7.54
N ASP A 111 7.37 14.17 -7.88
CA ASP A 111 8.17 15.25 -7.32
C ASP A 111 8.00 15.36 -5.81
N ARG A 112 6.77 15.21 -5.31
CA ARG A 112 6.51 15.23 -3.86
C ARG A 112 7.16 14.04 -3.16
N THR A 113 7.24 12.88 -3.81
CA THR A 113 7.87 11.69 -3.25
C THR A 113 9.39 11.72 -3.41
N ASN A 114 9.90 12.28 -4.51
CA ASN A 114 11.32 12.54 -4.72
C ASN A 114 11.83 13.55 -3.69
N ALA A 115 11.08 14.63 -3.44
CA ALA A 115 11.37 15.59 -2.37
C ALA A 115 11.37 14.93 -0.96
N PHE A 116 10.51 13.92 -0.73
CA PHE A 116 10.49 13.17 0.52
C PHE A 116 11.74 12.30 0.70
N PHE A 117 12.16 11.58 -0.35
CA PHE A 117 13.38 10.77 -0.34
C PHE A 117 14.66 11.60 -0.33
N VAL A 118 14.69 12.74 -1.03
CA VAL A 118 15.80 13.70 -1.02
C VAL A 118 15.97 14.34 0.35
N ARG A 119 14.86 14.60 1.07
CA ARG A 119 14.92 15.27 2.39
C ARG A 119 15.22 14.33 3.56
N PHE A 120 14.76 13.07 3.53
CA PHE A 120 14.87 12.13 4.65
C PHE A 120 15.74 10.89 4.37
N GLY A 121 16.23 10.71 3.14
CA GLY A 121 17.14 9.64 2.76
C GLY A 121 16.59 8.23 3.02
N GLY A 122 17.45 7.31 3.47
CA GLY A 122 17.08 5.93 3.78
C GLY A 122 16.10 5.75 4.94
N VAL A 123 16.14 6.64 5.93
CA VAL A 123 15.22 6.60 7.08
C VAL A 123 13.77 6.80 6.64
N ALA A 124 13.55 7.54 5.54
CA ALA A 124 12.23 7.69 4.92
C ALA A 124 11.58 6.35 4.58
N VAL A 125 12.37 5.36 4.12
CA VAL A 125 11.89 4.01 3.76
C VAL A 125 11.36 3.27 4.99
N ILE A 126 12.04 3.42 6.12
CA ILE A 126 11.62 2.80 7.39
C ILE A 126 10.32 3.45 7.88
N VAL A 127 10.30 4.78 7.96
CA VAL A 127 9.14 5.53 8.47
C VAL A 127 7.92 5.35 7.57
N ALA A 128 8.12 5.28 6.24
CA ALA A 128 7.06 5.05 5.28
C ALA A 128 6.25 3.79 5.58
N ARG A 129 6.86 2.73 6.12
CA ARG A 129 6.17 1.47 6.44
C ARG A 129 5.11 1.61 7.54
N PHE A 130 5.28 2.55 8.45
CA PHE A 130 4.32 2.82 9.53
C PHE A 130 3.17 3.73 9.11
N VAL A 131 3.24 4.33 7.91
CA VAL A 131 2.18 5.18 7.37
C VAL A 131 1.45 4.41 6.25
N PRO A 132 0.21 3.95 6.46
CA PRO A 132 -0.48 3.02 5.55
C PRO A 132 -0.52 3.48 4.09
N ILE A 133 -0.74 4.77 3.85
CA ILE A 133 -0.77 5.31 2.49
C ILE A 133 0.64 5.33 1.89
N VAL A 134 1.64 5.76 2.66
CA VAL A 134 3.01 5.96 2.16
C VAL A 134 3.70 4.63 1.89
N ARG A 135 3.47 3.59 2.71
CA ARG A 135 4.14 2.29 2.56
C ARG A 135 3.91 1.61 1.22
N THR A 136 2.73 1.82 0.62
CA THR A 136 2.37 1.18 -0.66
C THR A 136 3.06 1.86 -1.84
N PHE A 137 3.26 3.17 -1.76
CA PHE A 137 3.91 3.95 -2.83
C PHE A 137 5.42 4.10 -2.67
N ALA A 138 5.94 4.01 -1.44
CA ALA A 138 7.35 4.26 -1.13
C ALA A 138 8.33 3.34 -1.87
N PRO A 139 8.14 2.00 -1.93
CA PRO A 139 9.04 1.11 -2.69
C PRO A 139 9.15 1.50 -4.16
N VAL A 140 8.00 1.72 -4.80
CA VAL A 140 7.93 2.05 -6.23
C VAL A 140 8.54 3.42 -6.49
N ALA A 141 8.22 4.40 -5.66
CA ALA A 141 8.77 5.74 -5.82
C ALA A 141 10.29 5.79 -5.56
N ALA A 142 10.82 4.99 -4.64
CA ALA A 142 12.27 4.84 -4.45
C ALA A 142 12.93 4.22 -5.70
N GLY A 143 12.27 3.24 -6.34
CA GLY A 143 12.71 2.64 -7.59
C GLY A 143 12.73 3.64 -8.76
N VAL A 144 11.63 4.40 -8.92
CA VAL A 144 11.51 5.47 -9.94
C VAL A 144 12.55 6.56 -9.75
N GLY A 145 12.82 6.95 -8.49
CA GLY A 145 13.84 7.93 -8.12
C GLY A 145 15.27 7.43 -8.27
N HIS A 146 15.50 6.19 -8.74
CA HIS A 146 16.82 5.57 -8.90
C HIS A 146 17.67 5.66 -7.63
N MET A 147 17.04 5.49 -6.46
CA MET A 147 17.75 5.42 -5.19
C MET A 147 18.74 4.24 -5.21
N ASP A 148 19.94 4.42 -4.65
CA ASP A 148 20.94 3.34 -4.57
C ASP A 148 20.32 2.06 -3.99
N TYR A 149 20.39 0.97 -4.77
CA TYR A 149 19.74 -0.30 -4.45
C TYR A 149 20.23 -0.87 -3.11
N ARG A 150 21.53 -0.79 -2.81
CA ARG A 150 22.09 -1.33 -1.57
C ARG A 150 21.58 -0.58 -0.34
N LYS A 151 21.51 0.75 -0.45
CA LYS A 151 20.92 1.59 0.61
C LYS A 151 19.44 1.23 0.77
N TYR A 152 18.67 1.24 -0.32
CA TYR A 152 17.25 0.91 -0.28
C TYR A 152 17.00 -0.44 0.41
N THR A 153 17.64 -1.51 -0.04
CA THR A 153 17.46 -2.87 0.48
C THR A 153 17.77 -2.94 1.98
N LEU A 154 18.83 -2.28 2.45
CA LEU A 154 19.18 -2.27 3.87
C LEU A 154 18.10 -1.59 4.72
N TYR A 155 17.67 -0.39 4.34
CA TYR A 155 16.62 0.33 5.07
C TYR A 155 15.25 -0.34 4.93
N ASN A 156 14.98 -0.95 3.78
CA ASN A 156 13.78 -1.73 3.50
C ASN A 156 13.71 -2.97 4.41
N LEU A 157 14.82 -3.70 4.57
CA LEU A 157 14.92 -4.86 5.45
C LEU A 157 14.68 -4.47 6.91
N ILE A 158 15.37 -3.42 7.39
CA ILE A 158 15.21 -2.94 8.77
C ILE A 158 13.75 -2.53 9.02
N GLY A 159 13.17 -1.75 8.11
CA GLY A 159 11.78 -1.33 8.23
C GLY A 159 10.78 -2.49 8.13
N ALA A 160 11.03 -3.48 7.26
CA ALA A 160 10.18 -4.65 7.10
C ALA A 160 10.17 -5.52 8.37
N LEU A 161 11.35 -5.74 8.95
CA LEU A 161 11.49 -6.48 10.20
C LEU A 161 10.85 -5.72 11.36
N LEU A 162 11.12 -4.42 11.50
CA LEU A 162 10.55 -3.61 12.59
C LEU A 162 9.02 -3.54 12.52
N TRP A 163 8.46 -3.31 11.33
CA TRP A 163 7.01 -3.24 11.14
C TRP A 163 6.37 -4.63 11.27
N GLY A 164 6.89 -5.62 10.55
CA GLY A 164 6.35 -6.98 10.53
C GLY A 164 6.44 -7.65 11.89
N ALA A 165 7.62 -7.64 12.51
CA ALA A 165 7.79 -8.15 13.85
C ALA A 165 7.04 -7.30 14.88
N GLY A 166 7.08 -5.97 14.78
CA GLY A 166 6.41 -5.08 15.73
C GLY A 166 4.90 -5.31 15.83
N LEU A 167 4.20 -5.39 14.69
CA LEU A 167 2.76 -5.68 14.67
C LEU A 167 2.44 -7.10 15.13
N THR A 168 3.26 -8.08 14.72
CA THR A 168 3.07 -9.48 15.10
C THR A 168 3.29 -9.67 16.61
N PHE A 169 4.37 -9.12 17.17
CA PHE A 169 4.62 -9.13 18.61
C PHE A 169 3.57 -8.33 19.37
N GLY A 170 3.09 -7.20 18.83
CA GLY A 170 1.97 -6.46 19.39
C GLY A 170 0.74 -7.35 19.56
N GLY A 171 0.36 -8.07 18.50
CA GLY A 171 -0.71 -9.07 18.53
C GLY A 171 -0.48 -10.19 19.55
N TYR A 172 0.74 -10.71 19.62
CA TYR A 172 1.12 -11.72 20.62
C TYR A 172 0.96 -11.20 22.05
N PHE A 173 1.36 -9.95 22.31
CA PHE A 173 1.22 -9.34 23.62
C PHE A 173 -0.25 -9.07 24.00
N LEU A 174 -1.13 -8.82 23.02
CA LEU A 174 -2.58 -8.76 23.26
C LEU A 174 -3.14 -10.09 23.81
N GLY A 175 -2.47 -11.22 23.52
CA GLY A 175 -2.81 -12.53 24.08
C GLY A 175 -2.70 -12.63 25.60
N TYR A 176 -1.86 -11.79 26.23
CA TYR A 176 -1.76 -11.71 27.69
C TYR A 176 -2.92 -10.95 28.34
N ILE A 177 -3.83 -10.37 27.57
CA ILE A 177 -5.03 -9.66 28.06
C ILE A 177 -6.25 -10.53 27.76
N PRO A 178 -6.70 -11.39 28.70
CA PRO A 178 -7.76 -12.37 28.47
C PRO A 178 -9.05 -11.81 27.83
N PRO A 179 -9.63 -10.68 28.29
CA PRO A 179 -10.87 -10.18 27.70
C PRO A 179 -10.71 -9.70 26.25
N VAL A 180 -9.51 -9.24 25.87
CA VAL A 180 -9.21 -8.82 24.49
C VAL A 180 -8.98 -10.05 23.61
N ALA A 181 -8.20 -11.00 24.11
CA ALA A 181 -7.92 -12.26 23.41
C ALA A 181 -9.21 -13.01 23.08
N GLU A 182 -10.10 -13.20 24.07
CA GLU A 182 -11.39 -13.87 23.89
C GLU A 182 -12.30 -13.15 22.90
N PHE A 183 -12.35 -11.81 22.94
CA PHE A 183 -13.12 -11.02 21.99
C PHE A 183 -12.62 -11.22 20.56
N VAL A 184 -11.31 -11.11 20.34
CA VAL A 184 -10.73 -11.22 19.01
C VAL A 184 -10.86 -12.64 18.47
N THR A 185 -10.62 -13.68 19.27
CA THR A 185 -10.79 -15.08 18.82
C THR A 185 -12.25 -15.39 18.50
N LYS A 186 -13.20 -14.83 19.26
CA LYS A 186 -14.64 -15.06 19.04
C LYS A 186 -15.18 -14.34 17.81
N TYR A 187 -14.66 -13.15 17.50
CA TYR A 187 -15.14 -12.31 16.41
C TYR A 187 -14.15 -12.21 15.25
N ILE A 188 -13.18 -13.12 15.16
CA ILE A 188 -12.10 -13.08 14.17
C ILE A 188 -12.63 -12.95 12.73
N ASP A 189 -13.68 -13.72 12.40
CA ASP A 189 -14.32 -13.72 11.09
C ASP A 189 -14.98 -12.37 10.77
N LEU A 190 -15.69 -11.82 11.76
CA LEU A 190 -16.37 -10.53 11.66
C LEU A 190 -15.36 -9.38 11.56
N ILE A 191 -14.24 -9.46 12.30
CA ILE A 191 -13.17 -8.47 12.27
C ILE A 191 -12.46 -8.50 10.92
N LEU A 192 -12.10 -9.69 10.41
CA LEU A 192 -11.47 -9.85 9.10
C LEU A 192 -12.40 -9.40 7.97
N LEU A 193 -13.65 -9.87 7.98
CA LEU A 193 -14.67 -9.45 7.00
C LEU A 193 -14.90 -7.94 7.07
N GLY A 194 -15.05 -7.40 8.28
CA GLY A 194 -15.21 -5.96 8.50
C GLY A 194 -14.03 -5.16 7.96
N ALA A 195 -12.79 -5.61 8.22
CA ALA A 195 -11.58 -4.96 7.72
C ALA A 195 -11.50 -5.00 6.18
N VAL A 196 -11.83 -6.13 5.55
CA VAL A 196 -11.94 -6.22 4.08
C VAL A 196 -13.01 -5.26 3.56
N VAL A 197 -14.20 -5.26 4.14
CA VAL A 197 -15.32 -4.41 3.70
C VAL A 197 -15.00 -2.92 3.85
N VAL A 198 -14.46 -2.51 5.00
CA VAL A 198 -14.05 -1.12 5.28
C VAL A 198 -12.97 -0.64 4.32
N THR A 199 -12.10 -1.55 3.90
CA THR A 199 -11.00 -1.24 2.97
C THR A 199 -11.49 -1.24 1.52
N LEU A 200 -12.33 -2.20 1.14
CA LEU A 200 -12.80 -2.39 -0.23
C LEU A 200 -13.86 -1.36 -0.65
N ILE A 201 -14.80 -0.99 0.23
CA ILE A 201 -15.90 -0.05 -0.11
C ILE A 201 -15.36 1.31 -0.56
N PRO A 202 -14.50 2.02 0.20
CA PRO A 202 -13.95 3.30 -0.22
C PRO A 202 -13.11 3.16 -1.48
N THR A 203 -12.32 2.09 -1.60
CA THR A 203 -11.48 1.83 -2.77
C THR A 203 -12.31 1.72 -4.04
N VAL A 204 -13.32 0.84 -4.02
CA VAL A 204 -14.18 0.58 -5.17
C VAL A 204 -15.01 1.82 -5.49
N TYR A 205 -15.53 2.52 -4.47
CA TYR A 205 -16.26 3.77 -4.66
C TYR A 205 -15.39 4.83 -5.37
N HIS A 206 -14.16 5.08 -4.88
CA HIS A 206 -13.26 6.05 -5.48
C HIS A 206 -12.80 5.64 -6.88
N TYR A 207 -12.57 4.34 -7.11
CA TYR A 207 -12.22 3.80 -8.42
C TYR A 207 -13.35 3.98 -9.42
N VAL A 208 -14.58 3.56 -9.07
CA VAL A 208 -15.76 3.70 -9.95
C VAL A 208 -16.04 5.16 -10.24
N LEU A 209 -15.99 6.05 -9.24
CA LEU A 209 -16.15 7.49 -9.46
C LEU A 209 -15.08 8.05 -10.39
N SER A 210 -13.81 7.63 -10.24
CA SER A 210 -12.72 8.09 -11.11
C SER A 210 -12.92 7.63 -12.56
N VAL A 211 -13.41 6.41 -12.78
CA VAL A 211 -13.71 5.87 -14.12
C VAL A 211 -14.94 6.53 -14.73
N VAL A 212 -16.00 6.77 -13.95
CA VAL A 212 -17.22 7.46 -14.43
C VAL A 212 -16.92 8.91 -14.77
N LYS A 213 -16.11 9.61 -13.96
CA LYS A 213 -15.67 10.99 -14.23
C LYS A 213 -14.76 11.06 -15.45
N ALA A 214 -13.86 10.09 -15.64
CA ALA A 214 -13.03 9.97 -16.84
C ALA A 214 -13.84 9.68 -18.11
N ARG A 215 -14.93 8.92 -18.01
CA ARG A 215 -15.88 8.69 -19.12
C ARG A 215 -16.70 9.93 -19.46
N ARG A 216 -17.14 10.71 -18.46
CA ARG A 216 -17.85 11.99 -18.68
C ARG A 216 -16.97 13.05 -19.38
N LEU A 217 -15.68 13.12 -19.04
CA LEU A 217 -14.73 14.04 -19.67
C LEU A 217 -14.37 13.67 -21.12
N ARG A 218 -14.50 12.38 -21.51
CA ARG A 218 -14.33 11.94 -22.91
C ARG A 218 -15.57 12.17 -23.79
N GLY A 219 -16.72 12.48 -23.18
CA GLY A 219 -17.99 12.68 -23.87
C GLY A 219 -18.37 14.15 -24.11
N GLN A 220 -17.57 15.11 -23.63
CA GLN A 220 -17.75 16.52 -23.99
C GLN A 220 -17.06 16.77 -25.34
N PRO A 221 -17.80 17.11 -26.42
CA PRO A 221 -17.17 17.62 -27.63
C PRO A 221 -16.35 18.86 -27.25
N THR A 222 -15.11 18.91 -27.73
CA THR A 222 -14.25 20.11 -27.75
C THR A 222 -15.00 21.26 -28.40
N SER A 223 -15.73 22.00 -27.58
CA SER A 223 -16.48 23.20 -27.92
C SER A 223 -16.15 24.22 -26.84
N GLU A 224 -14.88 24.65 -26.80
CA GLU A 224 -14.39 25.90 -26.18
C GLU A 224 -12.85 25.92 -26.21
N THR A 225 -12.26 25.79 -27.40
CA THR A 225 -10.84 26.15 -27.63
C THR A 225 -10.72 27.14 -28.80
N GLY A 226 -11.81 27.86 -29.12
CA GLY A 226 -11.93 28.69 -30.31
C GLY A 226 -12.30 30.15 -30.09
N SER A 227 -11.95 30.78 -28.96
CA SER A 227 -12.21 32.23 -28.77
C SER A 227 -11.19 33.03 -27.97
N HIS A 228 -10.05 32.44 -27.60
CA HIS A 228 -8.87 33.21 -27.16
C HIS A 228 -7.69 32.93 -28.10
N LEU A 229 -7.91 33.20 -29.38
CA LEU A 229 -6.81 33.57 -30.25
C LEU A 229 -6.33 34.94 -29.73
N LEU A 230 -5.11 34.97 -29.21
CA LEU A 230 -4.38 36.22 -29.00
C LEU A 230 -4.37 36.95 -30.35
N ASP A 231 -5.01 38.11 -30.41
CA ASP A 231 -5.04 38.97 -31.60
C ASP A 231 -3.60 39.23 -32.09
N PRO A 232 -3.26 38.88 -33.33
CA PRO A 232 -1.95 39.18 -33.94
C PRO A 232 -1.65 40.69 -34.08
N GLU A 233 -2.63 41.55 -33.82
CA GLU A 233 -2.50 43.02 -33.88
C GLU A 233 -1.77 43.63 -32.67
N THR A 234 -1.56 42.88 -31.58
CA THR A 234 -0.85 43.39 -30.39
C THR A 234 0.67 43.54 -30.58
N PHE A 235 1.25 43.01 -31.67
CA PHE A 235 2.69 43.07 -31.94
C PHE A 235 3.12 44.14 -32.96
N LYS A 236 2.23 45.06 -33.37
CA LYS A 236 2.59 46.19 -34.23
C LYS A 236 2.23 47.53 -33.59
N THR A 237 3.01 47.98 -32.62
CA THR A 237 3.27 49.41 -32.40
C THR A 237 4.46 49.60 -31.47
N ASN A 238 5.32 50.56 -31.82
CA ASN A 238 6.53 51.03 -31.12
C ASN A 238 7.86 50.34 -31.44
N HIS A 239 8.26 50.46 -32.71
CA HIS A 239 9.66 50.66 -33.04
C HIS A 239 9.79 51.95 -33.88
N ASN A 240 9.81 53.12 -33.21
CA ASN A 240 10.55 54.31 -33.68
C ASN A 240 10.48 55.44 -32.64
N GLY A 241 11.63 56.07 -32.33
CA GLY A 241 11.67 57.35 -31.63
C GLY A 241 12.61 57.46 -30.42
N ARG A 242 13.91 57.20 -30.60
CA ARG A 242 14.96 57.80 -29.76
C ARG A 242 16.07 58.37 -30.64
N HIS A 243 15.86 59.60 -31.07
CA HIS A 243 16.89 60.56 -31.43
C HIS A 243 16.34 61.93 -31.09
N GLU A 244 16.87 62.55 -30.03
CA GLU A 244 17.05 64.00 -29.83
C GLU A 244 17.50 64.23 -28.39
N GLY A 245 18.65 64.90 -28.23
CA GLY A 245 19.33 65.20 -26.97
C GLY A 245 20.84 65.05 -27.10
#